data_AF-A0AAE0JUT5-F1
#
_entry.id   AF-A0AAE0JUT5-F1
#
_cell.length_a   1.000
_cell.length_b   1.000
_cell.length_c   1.000
_cell.angle_alpha   90.00
_cell.angle_beta   90.00
_cell.angle_gamma   90.00
#
_symmetry.space_group_name_H-M   'P 1'
#
loop_
_entity.id
_entity.type
_entity.pdbx_description
1 polymer ?
#
loop_
_entity_poly.entity_id
_entity_poly.type
_entity_poly.pdbx_seq_one_letter_code
_entity_poly.pdbx_strand_id
1 'polypeptide(L)' 'MNRNWNDRAEKDMLFTILSVKKIGTISAAEWAAIGSHMRSIGYGFTNEGCR' A
#
# COMPACT_ATOMS: atom_id res chain seq x y z
N MET A 1 13.59 0.14 -13.69
CA MET A 1 12.71 1.31 -13.87
C MET A 1 11.54 0.91 -14.78
N ASN A 2 10.54 0.22 -14.21
CA ASN A 2 9.14 0.12 -14.66
C ASN A 2 8.42 -0.74 -13.60
N ARG A 3 8.03 -0.14 -12.48
CA ARG A 3 6.62 0.19 -12.18
C ARG A 3 5.76 -1.08 -12.11
N ASN A 4 5.83 -1.79 -10.98
CA ASN A 4 4.78 -2.75 -10.56
C ASN A 4 3.43 -2.05 -10.29
N TRP A 5 3.38 -0.73 -10.44
CA TRP A 5 2.18 0.09 -10.46
C TRP A 5 1.46 -0.04 -11.79
N ASN A 6 0.19 -0.42 -11.69
CA ASN A 6 -0.81 -0.45 -12.74
C ASN A 6 -2.17 -0.14 -12.09
N ASP A 7 -3.21 0.07 -12.89
CA ASP A 7 -4.55 0.45 -12.38
C ASP A 7 -5.07 -0.49 -11.29
N ARG A 8 -4.72 -1.78 -11.37
CA ARG A 8 -5.10 -2.75 -10.34
C ARG A 8 -4.33 -2.53 -9.05
N ALA A 9 -3.00 -2.39 -9.13
CA ALA A 9 -2.15 -2.12 -7.98
C ALA A 9 -2.54 -0.81 -7.28
N GLU A 10 -2.90 0.23 -8.04
CA GLU A 10 -3.36 1.51 -7.49
C GLU A 10 -4.71 1.38 -6.78
N LYS A 11 -5.67 0.63 -7.35
CA LYS A 11 -6.95 0.35 -6.70
C LYS A 11 -6.78 -0.48 -5.43
N ASP A 12 -6.01 -1.56 -5.50
CA ASP A 12 -5.76 -2.44 -4.36
C ASP A 12 -5.03 -1.68 -3.25
N MET A 13 -4.09 -0.80 -3.61
CA MET A 13 -3.43 0.11 -2.67
C MET A 13 -4.41 1.08 -2.01
N LEU A 14 -5.28 1.74 -2.79
CA LEU A 14 -6.27 2.66 -2.27
C LEU A 14 -7.24 1.95 -1.30
N PHE A 15 -7.75 0.78 -1.66
CA PHE A 15 -8.62 0.01 -0.77
C PHE A 15 -7.91 -0.46 0.50
N THR A 16 -6.62 -0.81 0.40
CA THR A 16 -5.80 -1.15 1.56
C THR A 16 -5.59 0.06 2.47
N ILE A 17 -5.32 1.24 1.90
CA ILE A 17 -5.23 2.48 2.69
C ILE A 17 -6.55 2.75 3.41
N LEU A 18 -7.68 2.69 2.70
CA LEU A 18 -9.00 2.98 3.26
C LEU A 18 -9.46 1.94 4.30
N SER A 19 -8.95 0.70 4.24
CA SER A 19 -9.23 -0.32 5.25
C SER A 19 -8.45 -0.10 6.55
N VAL A 20 -7.25 0.50 6.45
CA VAL A 20 -6.40 0.85 7.62
C VAL A 20 -6.80 2.20 8.20
N LYS A 21 -7.01 3.22 7.36
CA LYS A 21 -7.33 4.58 7.79
C LYS A 21 -8.24 5.29 6.79
N LYS A 22 -9.44 5.66 7.25
CA LYS A 22 -10.42 6.40 6.45
C LYS A 22 -10.19 7.92 6.44
N ILE A 23 -9.69 8.49 7.54
CA ILE A 23 -9.50 9.94 7.72
C ILE A 23 -8.19 10.18 8.49
N GLY A 24 -7.43 11.21 8.10
CA GLY A 24 -6.22 11.67 8.78
C GLY A 24 -4.91 11.15 8.17
N THR A 25 -3.78 11.55 8.75
CA THR A 25 -2.44 11.18 8.27
C THR A 25 -2.09 9.74 8.62
N ILE A 26 -1.55 8.98 7.66
CA ILE A 26 -1.07 7.60 7.86
C ILE A 26 0.29 7.65 8.57
N SER A 27 0.39 6.99 9.71
CA SER A 27 1.60 6.85 10.52
C SER A 27 2.59 5.85 9.91
N ALA A 28 3.84 5.87 10.37
CA ALA A 28 4.86 4.93 9.89
C ALA A 28 4.48 3.46 10.15
N ALA A 29 3.87 3.15 11.30
CA ALA A 29 3.41 1.80 11.62
C ALA A 29 2.28 1.34 10.70
N GLU A 30 1.37 2.24 10.34
CA GLU A 30 0.28 1.95 9.40
C GLU A 30 0.82 1.73 7.98
N TRP A 31 1.81 2.52 7.55
CA TRP A 31 2.50 2.26 6.27
C TRP A 31 3.21 0.90 6.24
N ALA A 32 3.80 0.47 7.35
CA ALA A 32 4.38 -0.87 7.46
C ALA A 32 3.32 -1.97 7.34
N ALA A 33 2.14 -1.79 7.95
CA ALA A 33 1.01 -2.70 7.81
C ALA A 33 0.48 -2.75 6.37
N ILE A 34 0.32 -1.60 5.71
CA ILE A 34 -0.10 -1.50 4.30
C ILE A 34 0.90 -2.22 3.39
N GLY A 35 2.21 -1.95 3.55
CA GLY A 35 3.25 -2.62 2.77
C GLY A 35 3.26 -4.14 2.98
N SER A 36 3.04 -4.60 4.20
CA SER A 36 2.90 -6.04 4.49
C SER A 36 1.70 -6.65 3.79
N HIS A 37 0.56 -5.95 3.79
CA HIS A 37 -0.64 -6.41 3.10
C HIS A 37 -0.43 -6.47 1.58
N MET A 38 0.12 -5.42 0.97
CA MET A 38 0.43 -5.37 -0.45
C MET A 38 1.34 -6.52 -0.89
N ARG A 39 2.34 -6.88 -0.08
CA ARG A 39 3.19 -8.07 -0.31
C ARG A 39 2.42 -9.38 -0.21
N SER A 40 1.50 -9.49 0.74
CA SER A 40 0.69 -10.70 0.91
C SER A 40 -0.24 -10.99 -0.29
N ILE A 41 -0.67 -9.94 -1.01
CA ILE A 41 -1.51 -10.06 -2.20
C ILE A 41 -0.70 -10.12 -3.52
N GLY A 42 0.63 -10.23 -3.41
CA GLY A 42 1.52 -10.51 -4.55
C GLY A 42 2.33 -9.32 -5.08
N TYR A 43 2.23 -8.14 -4.46
CA TYR A 43 3.01 -6.97 -4.89
C TYR A 43 4.36 -6.85 -4.17
N GLY A 44 5.44 -6.76 -4.94
CA GLY A 44 6.80 -6.62 -4.39
C GLY A 44 7.16 -5.22 -3.86
N PHE A 45 6.22 -4.45 -3.32
CA PHE A 45 6.48 -3.10 -2.83
C PHE A 45 7.20 -3.09 -1.47
N THR A 46 8.17 -2.19 -1.30
CA THR A 46 8.75 -1.87 0.01
C THR A 46 7.76 -1.01 0.83
N ASN A 47 7.97 -0.92 2.14
CA ASN A 47 7.13 -0.05 2.97
C ASN A 47 7.24 1.42 2.52
N GLU A 48 8.44 1.87 2.17
CA GLU A 48 8.68 3.20 1.59
C GLU A 48 8.09 3.35 0.19
N GLY A 49 8.06 2.29 -0.63
CA GLY A 49 7.45 2.33 -1.96
C GLY A 49 5.92 2.37 -1.94
N CYS A 50 5.31 1.93 -0.83
CA CYS A 50 3.90 2.09 -0.54
C CYS A 50 3.54 3.50 -0.05
N ARG A 51 4.47 4.20 0.62
CA ARG A 51 4.24 5.54 1.19
C ARG A 51 4.31 6.63 0.12
#